data_AF-A0A3M1AGY9-F1
#
_entry.id   AF-A0A3M1AGY9-F1
#
_cell.length_a   1.000
_cell.length_b   1.000
_cell.length_c   1.000
_cell.angle_alpha   90.00
_cell.angle_beta   90.00
_cell.angle_gamma   90.00
#
_symmetry.space_group_name_H-M   'P 1'
#
loop_
_entity.id
_entity.type
_entity.pdbx_description
1 polymer ?
#
loop_
_entity_poly.entity_id
_entity_poly.type
_entity_poly.pdbx_seq_one_letter_code
_entity_poly.pdbx_strand_id
1 'polypeptide(L)'
;AAGHSPEIKREFTRAMQQLNLLIERVRPQIEASANPRARRIFQRVLRFAQEAEIKAQKGRVHEALWKVELARNLLNRAAQFAKGRKIPRVRNRLQEEIEASRQDIRALKSKVDPETAPDAAILLNMSERAINRAEGALRAGFNRLALESIWAAQRFLNRADELANSPDHSTISRKFIESRLNQLNQAILEAERRFADEKQPMNLKLIEGAKDIREMALTSFRKGNYRAANEGIQVAFELVRKSLKNLPKK
;
A
#
# COMPACT_ATOMS: atom_id res chain seq x y z
N ALA A 1 -8.52 -30.83 13.18
CA ALA A 1 -9.58 -30.35 12.26
C ALA A 1 -9.94 -28.92 12.67
N ALA A 2 -9.41 -27.92 11.95
CA ALA A 2 -9.66 -26.51 12.28
C ALA A 2 -11.04 -26.09 11.75
N GLY A 3 -11.98 -25.82 12.66
CA GLY A 3 -13.30 -25.31 12.32
C GLY A 3 -13.20 -23.89 11.78
N HIS A 4 -13.33 -23.73 10.46
CA HIS A 4 -13.57 -22.41 9.89
C HIS A 4 -14.99 -21.98 10.20
N SER A 5 -15.16 -20.76 10.71
CA SER A 5 -16.46 -20.15 10.96
C SER A 5 -17.38 -20.34 9.74
N PRO A 6 -18.63 -20.81 9.92
CA PRO A 6 -19.62 -20.93 8.84
C PRO A 6 -19.76 -19.66 7.99
N GLU A 7 -19.47 -18.51 8.57
CA GLU A 7 -19.51 -17.19 7.91
C GLU A 7 -18.46 -17.06 6.81
N ILE A 8 -17.22 -17.51 7.05
CA ILE A 8 -16.11 -17.40 6.07
C ILE A 8 -16.37 -18.30 4.86
N LYS A 9 -17.00 -19.47 5.08
CA LYS A 9 -17.44 -20.34 3.99
C LYS A 9 -18.53 -19.67 3.15
N ARG A 10 -19.51 -19.01 3.78
CA ARG A 10 -20.56 -18.25 3.09
C ARG A 10 -19.98 -17.08 2.30
N GLU A 11 -19.01 -16.37 2.86
CA GLU A 11 -18.28 -15.30 2.17
C GLU A 11 -17.58 -15.80 0.91
N PHE A 12 -16.85 -16.92 1.00
CA PHE A 12 -16.22 -17.54 -0.16
C PHE A 12 -17.23 -17.93 -1.23
N THR A 13 -18.34 -18.58 -0.87
CA THR A 13 -19.39 -18.95 -1.83
C THR A 13 -19.92 -17.73 -2.57
N ARG A 14 -20.21 -16.63 -1.86
CA ARG A 14 -20.65 -15.37 -2.47
C ARG A 14 -19.59 -14.79 -3.40
N ALA A 15 -18.34 -14.74 -2.95
CA ALA A 15 -17.22 -14.19 -3.73
C ALA A 15 -16.98 -14.99 -5.03
N MET A 16 -17.06 -16.33 -4.96
CA MET A 16 -16.96 -17.21 -6.14
C MET A 16 -18.13 -17.04 -7.10
N GLN A 17 -19.37 -16.97 -6.60
CA GLN A 17 -20.54 -16.72 -7.45
C GLN A 17 -20.41 -15.40 -8.20
N GLN A 18 -19.99 -14.33 -7.50
CA GLN A 18 -19.74 -13.04 -8.14
C GLN A 18 -18.62 -13.12 -9.18
N LEU A 19 -17.52 -13.82 -8.88
CA LEU A 19 -16.42 -14.00 -9.84
C LEU A 19 -16.89 -14.76 -11.09
N ASN A 20 -17.65 -15.85 -10.94
CA ASN A 20 -18.16 -16.63 -12.07
C ASN A 20 -19.12 -15.81 -12.95
N LEU A 21 -20.02 -15.03 -12.35
CA LEU A 21 -20.89 -14.10 -13.09
C LEU A 21 -20.08 -13.07 -13.88
N LEU A 22 -19.00 -12.53 -13.29
CA LEU A 22 -18.11 -11.61 -13.98
C LEU A 22 -17.35 -12.29 -15.12
N ILE A 23 -16.88 -13.52 -14.92
CA ILE A 23 -16.18 -14.31 -15.95
C ILE A 23 -17.11 -14.48 -17.15
N GLU A 24 -18.34 -14.96 -16.94
CA GLU A 24 -19.30 -15.17 -18.02
C GLU A 24 -19.67 -13.88 -18.74
N ARG A 25 -19.82 -12.77 -18.02
CA ARG A 25 -20.11 -11.46 -18.63
C ARG A 25 -18.97 -10.96 -19.53
N VAL A 26 -17.72 -11.21 -19.15
CA VAL A 26 -16.54 -10.63 -19.81
C VAL A 26 -15.94 -11.59 -20.87
N ARG A 27 -16.17 -12.90 -20.73
CA ARG A 27 -15.65 -13.96 -21.62
C ARG A 27 -15.86 -13.65 -23.11
N PRO A 28 -17.07 -13.31 -23.61
CA PRO A 28 -17.27 -13.07 -25.05
C PRO A 28 -16.42 -11.89 -25.56
N GLN A 29 -16.26 -10.84 -24.75
CA GLN A 29 -15.47 -9.66 -25.11
C GLN A 29 -13.97 -9.99 -25.23
N ILE A 30 -13.46 -10.87 -24.37
CA ILE A 30 -12.04 -11.27 -24.39
C ILE A 30 -11.77 -12.26 -25.52
N GLU A 31 -12.66 -13.20 -25.77
CA GLU A 31 -12.53 -14.19 -26.84
C GLU A 31 -12.57 -13.52 -28.22
N ALA A 32 -13.50 -12.58 -28.42
CA ALA A 32 -13.59 -11.77 -29.64
C ALA A 32 -12.42 -10.77 -29.79
N SER A 33 -11.64 -10.51 -28.74
CA SER A 33 -10.53 -9.56 -28.81
C SER A 33 -9.34 -10.12 -29.60
N ALA A 34 -8.82 -9.31 -30.53
CA ALA A 34 -7.56 -9.56 -31.21
C ALA A 34 -6.32 -9.41 -30.30
N ASN A 35 -6.48 -9.05 -29.02
CA ASN A 35 -5.37 -8.81 -28.10
C ASN A 35 -4.89 -10.11 -27.41
N PRO A 36 -3.74 -10.70 -27.79
CA PRO A 36 -3.25 -11.95 -27.22
C PRO A 36 -2.88 -11.82 -25.73
N ARG A 37 -2.65 -10.59 -25.24
CA ARG A 37 -2.40 -10.34 -23.82
C ARG A 37 -3.67 -10.44 -22.99
N ALA A 38 -4.81 -10.00 -23.53
CA ALA A 38 -6.11 -10.15 -22.86
C ALA A 38 -6.45 -11.63 -22.65
N ARG A 39 -6.30 -12.44 -23.71
CA ARG A 39 -6.51 -13.90 -23.67
C ARG A 39 -5.59 -14.62 -22.67
N ARG A 40 -4.29 -14.29 -22.65
CA ARG A 40 -3.34 -14.87 -21.68
C ARG A 40 -3.68 -14.53 -20.22
N ILE A 41 -4.09 -13.29 -19.95
CA ILE A 41 -4.50 -12.90 -18.59
C ILE A 41 -5.79 -13.62 -18.20
N PHE A 42 -6.74 -13.74 -19.12
CA PHE A 42 -7.99 -14.47 -18.89
C PHE A 42 -7.78 -15.95 -18.58
N GLN A 43 -6.87 -16.63 -19.30
CA GLN A 43 -6.49 -18.00 -18.95
C GLN A 43 -5.92 -18.12 -17.53
N ARG A 44 -5.19 -17.10 -17.05
CA ARG A 44 -4.74 -17.05 -15.64
C ARG A 44 -5.88 -16.83 -14.66
N VAL A 45 -6.90 -16.03 -15.01
CA VAL A 45 -8.12 -15.87 -14.20
C VAL A 45 -8.80 -17.21 -13.99
N LEU A 46 -9.02 -17.99 -15.06
CA LEU A 46 -9.64 -19.32 -14.99
C LEU A 46 -8.85 -20.26 -14.07
N ARG A 47 -7.52 -20.26 -14.19
CA ARG A 47 -6.64 -21.04 -13.32
C ARG A 47 -6.77 -20.64 -11.85
N PHE A 48 -6.80 -19.34 -11.54
CA PHE A 48 -6.95 -18.87 -10.16
C PHE A 48 -8.34 -19.17 -9.57
N ALA A 49 -9.40 -19.12 -10.38
CA ALA A 49 -10.73 -19.55 -9.97
C ALA A 49 -10.75 -21.05 -9.59
N GLN A 50 -10.18 -21.91 -10.44
CA GLN A 50 -10.06 -23.35 -10.17
C GLN A 50 -9.19 -23.63 -8.93
N GLU A 51 -8.05 -22.94 -8.78
CA GLU A 51 -7.21 -23.06 -7.59
C GLU A 51 -7.95 -22.63 -6.32
N ALA A 52 -8.79 -21.58 -6.39
CA ALA A 52 -9.60 -21.14 -5.26
C ALA A 52 -10.57 -22.24 -4.79
N GLU A 53 -11.28 -22.88 -5.73
CA GLU A 53 -12.18 -24.00 -5.43
C GLU A 53 -11.45 -25.18 -4.78
N ILE A 54 -10.31 -25.60 -5.33
CA ILE A 54 -9.49 -26.67 -4.77
C ILE A 54 -9.04 -26.33 -3.34
N LYS A 55 -8.66 -25.07 -3.09
CA LYS A 55 -8.23 -24.62 -1.76
C LYS A 55 -9.39 -24.60 -0.77
N ALA A 56 -10.57 -24.16 -1.18
CA ALA A 56 -11.77 -24.19 -0.35
C ALA A 56 -12.21 -25.62 -0.01
N GLN A 57 -12.17 -26.55 -0.98
CA GLN A 57 -12.45 -27.97 -0.76
C GLN A 57 -11.49 -28.60 0.27
N LYS A 58 -10.22 -28.19 0.26
CA LYS A 58 -9.20 -28.60 1.24
C LYS A 58 -9.33 -27.89 2.59
N GLY A 59 -10.40 -27.13 2.81
CA GLY A 59 -10.64 -26.35 4.02
C GLY A 59 -9.83 -25.07 4.10
N ARG A 60 -8.98 -24.71 3.13
CA ARG A 60 -8.12 -23.51 3.19
C ARG A 60 -8.85 -22.27 2.68
N VAL A 61 -9.90 -21.84 3.39
CA VAL A 61 -10.86 -20.84 2.88
C VAL A 61 -10.25 -19.44 2.72
N HIS A 62 -9.32 -19.01 3.59
CA HIS A 62 -8.64 -17.72 3.43
C HIS A 62 -7.73 -17.68 2.18
N GLU A 63 -6.98 -18.75 1.92
CA GLU A 63 -6.18 -18.86 0.69
C GLU A 63 -7.09 -18.85 -0.55
N ALA A 64 -8.26 -19.48 -0.46
CA ALA A 64 -9.26 -19.49 -1.52
C ALA A 64 -9.80 -18.08 -1.80
N LEU A 65 -10.22 -17.34 -0.77
CA LEU A 65 -10.69 -15.95 -0.89
C LEU A 65 -9.65 -15.04 -1.56
N TRP A 66 -8.38 -15.14 -1.15
CA TRP A 66 -7.30 -14.38 -1.77
C TRP A 66 -7.13 -14.70 -3.26
N LYS A 67 -7.30 -15.97 -3.65
CA LYS A 67 -7.26 -16.39 -5.06
C LYS A 67 -8.44 -15.82 -5.86
N VAL A 68 -9.63 -15.75 -5.27
CA VAL A 68 -10.81 -15.10 -5.88
C VAL A 68 -10.55 -13.63 -6.17
N GLU A 69 -9.95 -12.92 -5.22
CA GLU A 69 -9.66 -11.50 -5.36
C GLU A 69 -8.60 -11.23 -6.45
N LEU A 70 -7.53 -12.04 -6.49
CA LEU A 70 -6.55 -12.00 -7.58
C LEU A 70 -7.21 -12.25 -8.95
N ALA A 71 -8.10 -13.24 -9.02
CA ALA A 71 -8.83 -13.55 -10.25
C ALA A 71 -9.70 -12.35 -10.70
N ARG A 72 -10.43 -11.70 -9.78
CA ARG A 72 -11.20 -10.47 -10.07
C ARG A 72 -10.31 -9.35 -10.64
N ASN A 73 -9.18 -9.10 -9.99
CA ASN A 73 -8.25 -8.04 -10.42
C ASN A 73 -7.66 -8.31 -11.81
N LEU A 74 -7.31 -9.57 -12.10
CA LEU A 74 -6.83 -9.98 -13.41
C LEU A 74 -7.93 -9.95 -14.47
N LEU A 75 -9.17 -10.29 -14.12
CA LEU A 75 -10.31 -10.25 -15.03
C LEU A 75 -10.63 -8.82 -15.47
N ASN A 76 -10.64 -7.87 -14.53
CA ASN A 76 -10.78 -6.45 -14.85
C ASN A 76 -9.68 -5.98 -15.80
N ARG A 77 -8.44 -6.43 -15.58
CA ARG A 77 -7.30 -6.10 -16.45
C ARG A 77 -7.44 -6.73 -17.85
N ALA A 78 -7.89 -7.97 -17.93
CA ALA A 78 -8.15 -8.64 -19.20
C ALA A 78 -9.27 -7.94 -19.99
N ALA A 79 -10.35 -7.54 -19.32
CA ALA A 79 -11.45 -6.78 -19.92
C ALA A 79 -10.98 -5.42 -20.49
N GLN A 80 -10.12 -4.71 -19.75
CA GLN A 80 -9.55 -3.45 -20.22
C GLN A 80 -8.70 -3.64 -21.48
N PHE A 81 -7.84 -4.66 -21.51
CA PHE A 81 -7.06 -5.00 -22.69
C PHE A 81 -7.91 -5.44 -23.87
N ALA A 82 -9.02 -6.15 -23.61
CA ALA A 82 -9.93 -6.63 -24.65
C ALA A 82 -10.66 -5.48 -25.37
N LYS A 83 -11.04 -4.45 -24.62
CA LYS A 83 -11.72 -3.23 -25.13
C LYS A 83 -10.78 -2.25 -25.86
N GLY A 84 -9.53 -2.63 -26.10
CA GLY A 84 -8.54 -1.72 -26.71
C GLY A 84 -8.20 -0.50 -25.86
N ARG A 85 -8.70 -0.41 -24.61
CA ARG A 85 -8.34 0.67 -23.70
C ARG A 85 -6.85 0.50 -23.39
N LYS A 86 -6.06 1.49 -23.82
CA LYS A 86 -4.65 1.60 -23.39
C LYS A 86 -4.69 1.64 -21.87
N ILE A 87 -4.23 0.57 -21.22
CA ILE A 87 -3.95 0.61 -19.80
C ILE A 87 -2.99 1.78 -19.62
N PRO A 88 -3.36 2.84 -18.86
CA PRO A 88 -2.46 3.95 -18.64
C PRO A 88 -1.15 3.37 -18.18
N ARG A 89 -0.04 3.80 -18.82
CA ARG A 89 1.29 3.33 -18.42
C ARG A 89 1.41 3.51 -16.91
N VAL A 90 2.08 2.59 -16.21
CA VAL A 90 2.20 2.63 -14.74
C VAL A 90 2.55 4.05 -14.26
N ARG A 91 3.43 4.73 -14.99
CA ARG A 91 3.78 6.14 -14.78
C ARG A 91 2.58 7.10 -14.77
N ASN A 92 1.66 6.99 -15.73
CA ASN A 92 0.47 7.86 -15.81
C ASN A 92 -0.47 7.61 -14.62
N ARG A 93 -0.67 6.34 -14.22
CA ARG A 93 -1.48 6.04 -13.03
C ARG A 93 -0.86 6.63 -11.77
N LEU A 94 0.46 6.45 -11.60
CA LEU A 94 1.17 7.04 -10.46
C LEU A 94 1.10 8.57 -10.46
N GLN A 95 1.10 9.20 -11.64
CA GLN A 95 0.91 10.64 -11.77
C GLN A 95 -0.51 11.07 -11.35
N GLU A 96 -1.54 10.36 -11.84
CA GLU A 96 -2.95 10.60 -11.45
C GLU A 96 -3.14 10.44 -9.94
N GLU A 97 -2.56 9.41 -9.33
CA GLU A 97 -2.61 9.19 -7.87
C GLU A 97 -1.88 10.29 -7.08
N ILE A 98 -0.72 10.76 -7.57
CA ILE A 98 0.00 11.89 -6.95
C ILE A 98 -0.87 13.15 -6.97
N GLU A 99 -1.53 13.43 -8.09
CA GLU A 99 -2.40 14.60 -8.24
C GLU A 99 -3.64 14.51 -7.37
N ALA A 100 -4.27 13.32 -7.30
CA ALA A 100 -5.40 13.06 -6.41
C ALA A 100 -5.01 13.27 -4.94
N SER A 101 -3.93 12.64 -4.47
CA SER A 101 -3.46 12.82 -3.09
C SER A 101 -3.10 14.28 -2.78
N ARG A 102 -2.56 15.06 -3.74
CA ARG A 102 -2.32 16.51 -3.53
C ARG A 102 -3.62 17.28 -3.32
N GLN A 103 -4.66 16.96 -4.07
CA GLN A 103 -5.97 17.60 -3.92
C GLN A 103 -6.56 17.26 -2.55
N ASP A 104 -6.52 15.99 -2.14
CA ASP A 104 -7.04 15.55 -0.84
C ASP A 104 -6.29 16.19 0.33
N ILE A 105 -4.94 16.24 0.26
CA ILE A 105 -4.12 16.93 1.26
C ILE A 105 -4.51 18.40 1.37
N ARG A 106 -4.69 19.12 0.25
CA ARG A 106 -5.10 20.52 0.25
C ARG A 106 -6.50 20.70 0.85
N ALA A 107 -7.43 19.83 0.47
CA ALA A 107 -8.81 19.88 0.93
C ALA A 107 -8.95 19.59 2.43
N LEU A 108 -8.10 18.73 2.99
CA LEU A 108 -8.08 18.48 4.43
C LEU A 108 -7.31 19.58 5.18
N LYS A 109 -6.19 20.08 4.62
CA LYS A 109 -5.39 21.16 5.23
C LYS A 109 -6.16 22.46 5.38
N SER A 110 -7.15 22.74 4.53
CA SER A 110 -8.03 23.91 4.70
C SER A 110 -9.05 23.77 5.83
N LYS A 111 -9.25 22.55 6.36
CA LYS A 111 -10.21 22.24 7.44
C LYS A 111 -9.53 22.02 8.79
N VAL A 112 -8.25 21.63 8.77
CA VAL A 112 -7.48 21.34 9.99
C VAL A 112 -6.84 22.61 10.51
N ASP A 113 -7.22 23.02 11.71
CA ASP A 113 -6.56 24.08 12.45
C ASP A 113 -5.38 23.50 13.26
N PRO A 114 -4.13 23.96 13.03
CA PRO A 114 -2.95 23.48 13.74
C PRO A 114 -2.96 23.70 15.25
N GLU A 115 -3.71 24.69 15.76
CA GLU A 115 -3.76 24.97 17.21
C GLU A 115 -4.62 23.95 17.94
N THR A 116 -5.73 23.54 17.31
CA THR A 116 -6.68 22.57 17.90
C THR A 116 -6.36 21.12 17.56
N ALA A 117 -5.70 20.86 16.42
CA ALA A 117 -5.34 19.51 15.97
C ALA A 117 -3.87 19.41 15.49
N PRO A 118 -2.88 19.64 16.38
CA PRO A 118 -1.46 19.72 16.00
C PRO A 118 -0.91 18.41 15.39
N ASP A 119 -1.32 17.25 15.92
CA ASP A 119 -0.93 15.95 15.36
C ASP A 119 -1.44 15.78 13.91
N ALA A 120 -2.69 16.18 13.63
CA ALA A 120 -3.27 16.11 12.28
C ALA A 120 -2.53 17.04 11.31
N ALA A 121 -2.23 18.27 11.74
CA ALA A 121 -1.44 19.22 10.94
C ALA A 121 -0.04 18.70 10.63
N ILE A 122 0.63 18.03 11.59
CA ILE A 122 1.94 17.41 11.36
C ILE A 122 1.84 16.25 10.37
N LEU A 123 0.82 15.39 10.51
CA LEU A 123 0.61 14.27 9.59
C LEU A 123 0.33 14.74 8.16
N LEU A 124 -0.42 15.84 7.99
CA LEU A 124 -0.60 16.47 6.68
C LEU A 124 0.73 16.92 6.06
N ASN A 125 1.62 17.52 6.86
CA ASN A 125 2.95 17.91 6.38
C ASN A 125 3.83 16.69 6.04
N MET A 126 3.72 15.59 6.80
CA MET A 126 4.40 14.33 6.45
C MET A 126 3.84 13.73 5.16
N SER A 127 2.53 13.78 4.96
CA SER A 127 1.86 13.35 3.73
C SER A 127 2.34 14.14 2.51
N GLU A 128 2.39 15.48 2.63
CA GLU A 128 2.88 16.37 1.59
C GLU A 128 4.33 16.09 1.20
N ARG A 129 5.21 15.88 2.19
CA ARG A 129 6.61 15.48 1.94
C ARG A 129 6.71 14.12 1.25
N ALA A 130 5.89 13.15 1.65
CA ALA A 130 5.86 11.83 1.00
C ALA A 130 5.38 11.92 -0.46
N ILE A 131 4.38 12.75 -0.77
CA ILE A 131 3.97 12.99 -2.17
C ILE A 131 5.05 13.68 -2.98
N ASN A 132 5.75 14.67 -2.43
CA ASN A 132 6.87 15.30 -3.12
C ASN A 132 8.01 14.30 -3.40
N ARG A 133 8.26 13.37 -2.47
CA ARG A 133 9.18 12.24 -2.72
C ARG A 133 8.66 11.32 -3.81
N ALA A 134 7.36 11.02 -3.85
CA ALA A 134 6.75 10.18 -4.88
C ALA A 134 6.97 10.77 -6.28
N GLU A 135 6.73 12.07 -6.42
CA GLU A 135 6.92 12.79 -7.69
C GLU A 135 8.40 12.84 -8.11
N GLY A 136 9.31 13.09 -7.16
CA GLY A 136 10.75 13.03 -7.43
C GLY A 136 11.19 11.64 -7.89
N ALA A 137 10.72 10.59 -7.21
CA ALA A 137 10.99 9.21 -7.59
C ALA A 137 10.43 8.86 -8.97
N LEU A 138 9.22 9.32 -9.28
CA LEU A 138 8.57 9.09 -10.58
C LEU A 138 9.33 9.79 -11.71
N ARG A 139 9.79 11.03 -11.49
CA ARG A 139 10.64 11.78 -12.44
C ARG A 139 11.96 11.06 -12.70
N ALA A 140 12.56 10.47 -11.67
CA ALA A 140 13.78 9.66 -11.78
C ALA A 140 13.55 8.23 -12.33
N GLY A 141 12.31 7.86 -12.68
CA GLY A 141 11.97 6.54 -13.24
C GLY A 141 11.81 5.41 -12.20
N PHE A 142 11.89 5.72 -10.91
CA PHE A 142 11.72 4.75 -9.82
C PHE A 142 10.24 4.54 -9.48
N ASN A 143 9.48 3.94 -10.40
CA ASN A 143 8.03 3.73 -10.25
C ASN A 143 7.64 3.01 -8.94
N ARG A 144 8.45 2.05 -8.49
CA ARG A 144 8.20 1.34 -7.23
C ARG A 144 8.34 2.26 -6.03
N LEU A 145 9.43 3.03 -5.96
CA LEU A 145 9.65 4.01 -4.88
C LEU A 145 8.56 5.09 -4.87
N ALA A 146 8.11 5.51 -6.06
CA ALA A 146 6.98 6.43 -6.18
C ALA A 146 5.72 5.85 -5.55
N LEU A 147 5.36 4.60 -5.88
CA LEU A 147 4.21 3.91 -5.27
C LEU A 147 4.32 3.78 -3.74
N GLU A 148 5.49 3.41 -3.23
CA GLU A 148 5.71 3.30 -1.78
C GLU A 148 5.54 4.65 -1.08
N SER A 149 5.97 5.74 -1.74
CA SER A 149 5.83 7.10 -1.22
C SER A 149 4.38 7.59 -1.27
N ILE A 150 3.60 7.20 -2.30
CA ILE A 150 2.14 7.45 -2.37
C ILE A 150 1.42 6.74 -1.22
N TRP A 151 1.74 5.46 -0.95
CA TRP A 151 1.11 4.74 0.16
C TRP A 151 1.46 5.32 1.53
N ALA A 152 2.71 5.76 1.71
CA ALA A 152 3.10 6.49 2.92
C ALA A 152 2.28 7.78 3.08
N ALA A 153 2.14 8.56 2.00
CA ALA A 153 1.33 9.77 2.00
C ALA A 153 -0.14 9.50 2.36
N GLN A 154 -0.76 8.49 1.74
CA GLN A 154 -2.16 8.16 1.98
C GLN A 154 -2.39 7.72 3.42
N ARG A 155 -1.45 6.97 4.02
CA ARG A 155 -1.55 6.59 5.42
C ARG A 155 -1.53 7.80 6.35
N PHE A 156 -0.60 8.73 6.13
CA PHE A 156 -0.56 9.96 6.92
C PHE A 156 -1.81 10.81 6.71
N LEU A 157 -2.31 10.89 5.49
CA LEU A 157 -3.53 11.63 5.14
C LEU A 157 -4.76 11.04 5.85
N ASN A 158 -4.98 9.72 5.73
CA ASN A 158 -6.09 9.05 6.37
C ASN A 158 -6.04 9.21 7.89
N ARG A 159 -4.85 9.09 8.50
CA ARG A 159 -4.72 9.26 9.95
C ARG A 159 -4.89 10.71 10.38
N ALA A 160 -4.50 11.68 9.55
CA ALA A 160 -4.81 13.09 9.80
C ALA A 160 -6.32 13.35 9.75
N ASP A 161 -7.02 12.76 8.78
CA ASP A 161 -8.47 12.89 8.63
C ASP A 161 -9.22 12.29 9.82
N GLU A 162 -8.81 11.09 10.26
CA GLU A 162 -9.33 10.47 11.46
C GLU A 162 -9.16 11.37 12.68
N LEU A 163 -7.97 11.93 12.91
CA LEU A 163 -7.71 12.80 14.07
C LEU A 163 -8.46 14.14 13.99
N ALA A 164 -8.71 14.65 12.78
CA ALA A 164 -9.47 15.88 12.57
C ALA A 164 -10.97 15.69 12.82
N ASN A 165 -11.53 14.55 12.37
CA ASN A 165 -12.97 14.28 12.45
C ASN A 165 -13.38 13.49 13.70
N SER A 166 -12.44 12.82 14.36
CA SER A 166 -12.66 12.01 15.54
C SER A 166 -11.42 12.07 16.42
N PRO A 167 -11.35 13.04 17.35
CA PRO A 167 -10.23 13.17 18.26
C PRO A 167 -10.16 11.90 19.11
N ASP A 168 -9.30 10.98 18.70
CA ASP A 168 -8.95 9.81 19.49
C ASP A 168 -8.46 10.33 20.86
N HIS A 169 -8.83 9.69 21.96
CA HIS A 169 -8.37 10.09 23.31
C HIS A 169 -7.27 9.16 23.83
N SER A 170 -6.81 8.18 23.03
CA SER A 170 -5.75 7.27 23.42
C SER A 170 -4.42 8.00 23.66
N THR A 171 -3.96 7.99 24.90
CA THR A 171 -2.68 8.58 25.29
C THR A 171 -1.54 7.64 24.94
N ILE A 172 -0.63 8.08 24.08
CA ILE A 172 0.61 7.35 23.81
C ILE A 172 1.70 7.89 24.73
N SER A 173 2.36 7.01 25.50
CA SER A 173 3.38 7.43 26.45
C SER A 173 4.69 7.84 25.77
N ARG A 174 5.36 8.85 26.33
CA ARG A 174 6.69 9.30 25.87
C ARG A 174 7.70 8.15 25.84
N LYS A 175 7.76 7.35 26.90
CA LYS A 175 8.68 6.20 27.02
C LYS A 175 8.45 5.16 25.91
N PHE A 176 7.20 4.95 25.51
CA PHE A 176 6.87 4.05 24.41
C PHE A 176 7.43 4.56 23.07
N ILE A 177 7.20 5.83 22.75
CA ILE A 177 7.73 6.43 21.51
C ILE A 177 9.26 6.42 21.49
N GLU A 178 9.90 6.75 22.60
CA GLU A 178 11.36 6.74 22.73
C GLU A 178 11.94 5.34 22.47
N SER A 179 11.36 4.31 23.09
CA SER A 179 11.74 2.91 22.84
C SER A 179 11.60 2.54 21.36
N ARG A 180 10.48 2.92 20.72
CA ARG A 180 10.24 2.65 19.31
C ARG A 180 11.20 3.41 18.37
N LEU A 181 11.57 4.65 18.68
CA LEU A 181 12.59 5.40 17.93
C LEU A 181 13.95 4.72 18.02
N ASN A 182 14.33 4.21 19.20
CA ASN A 182 15.57 3.47 19.37
C ASN A 182 15.57 2.17 18.56
N GLN A 183 14.48 1.41 18.60
CA GLN A 183 14.32 0.21 17.75
C GLN A 183 14.41 0.55 16.26
N LEU A 184 13.81 1.66 15.83
CA LEU A 184 13.87 2.10 14.43
C LEU A 184 15.29 2.47 14.02
N ASN A 185 16.04 3.17 14.88
CA ASN A 185 17.44 3.51 14.61
C ASN A 185 18.29 2.25 14.41
N GLN A 186 18.11 1.25 15.26
CA GLN A 186 18.82 -0.03 15.12
C GLN A 186 18.45 -0.75 13.82
N ALA A 187 17.16 -0.79 13.46
CA ALA A 187 16.71 -1.42 12.22
C ALA A 187 17.24 -0.71 10.97
N ILE A 188 17.33 0.63 10.98
CA ILE A 188 17.93 1.40 9.90
C ILE A 188 19.43 1.07 9.78
N LEU A 189 20.17 1.08 10.89
CA LEU A 189 21.60 0.77 10.91
C LEU A 189 21.88 -0.66 10.40
N GLU A 190 21.08 -1.63 10.81
CA GLU A 190 21.19 -3.01 10.32
C GLU A 190 20.96 -3.07 8.81
N ALA A 191 19.92 -2.40 8.31
CA ALA A 191 19.62 -2.35 6.88
C ALA A 191 20.76 -1.67 6.10
N GLU A 192 21.30 -0.56 6.58
CA GLU A 192 22.43 0.13 5.95
C GLU A 192 23.66 -0.78 5.85
N ARG A 193 24.04 -1.46 6.95
CA ARG A 193 25.17 -2.40 6.96
C ARG A 193 24.98 -3.52 5.95
N ARG A 194 23.76 -4.04 5.84
CA ARG A 194 23.44 -5.16 4.93
C ARG A 194 23.55 -4.79 3.46
N PHE A 195 23.33 -3.52 3.11
CA PHE A 195 23.42 -3.04 1.73
C PHE A 195 24.66 -2.17 1.48
N ALA A 196 25.61 -2.10 2.41
CA ALA A 196 26.82 -1.27 2.28
C ALA A 196 27.65 -1.62 1.03
N ASP A 197 27.71 -2.90 0.69
CA ASP A 197 28.49 -3.42 -0.44
C ASP A 197 27.64 -3.80 -1.65
N GLU A 198 26.31 -3.65 -1.57
CA GLU A 198 25.39 -4.08 -2.62
C GLU A 198 24.98 -2.93 -3.56
N LYS A 199 25.10 -3.13 -4.88
CA LYS A 199 24.56 -2.22 -5.91
C LYS A 199 23.03 -2.36 -6.05
N GLN A 200 22.28 -2.17 -4.96
CA GLN A 200 20.82 -2.19 -4.96
C GLN A 200 20.25 -0.78 -4.73
N PRO A 201 20.24 0.09 -5.76
CA PRO A 201 19.86 1.51 -5.62
C PRO A 201 18.44 1.70 -5.08
N MET A 202 17.52 0.77 -5.39
CA MET A 202 16.15 0.81 -4.85
C MET A 202 16.12 0.62 -3.32
N ASN A 203 16.90 -0.32 -2.78
CA ASN A 203 16.88 -0.61 -1.34
C ASN A 203 17.52 0.55 -0.55
N LEU A 204 18.60 1.11 -1.08
CA LEU A 204 19.23 2.32 -0.53
C LEU A 204 18.24 3.50 -0.52
N LYS A 205 17.50 3.72 -1.61
CA LYS A 205 16.48 4.78 -1.69
C LYS A 205 15.30 4.56 -0.73
N LEU A 206 14.94 3.31 -0.43
CA LEU A 206 13.93 3.01 0.59
C LEU A 206 14.46 3.31 2.00
N ILE A 207 15.72 3.00 2.28
CA ILE A 207 16.38 3.29 3.57
C ILE A 207 16.52 4.81 3.77
N GLU A 208 16.94 5.55 2.75
CA GLU A 208 16.94 7.03 2.76
C GLU A 208 15.53 7.55 3.11
N GLY A 209 14.48 6.99 2.52
CA GLY A 209 13.10 7.38 2.82
C GLY A 209 12.69 7.09 4.25
N ALA A 210 13.12 5.95 4.79
CA ALA A 210 12.91 5.63 6.20
C ALA A 210 13.62 6.62 7.13
N LYS A 211 14.84 7.06 6.78
CA LYS A 211 15.61 8.07 7.54
C LYS A 211 14.93 9.42 7.54
N ASP A 212 14.44 9.87 6.38
CA ASP A 212 13.71 11.13 6.26
C ASP A 212 12.45 11.13 7.14
N ILE A 213 11.68 10.03 7.11
CA ILE A 213 10.47 9.89 7.93
C ILE A 213 10.81 9.77 9.41
N ARG A 214 11.88 9.05 9.76
CA ARG A 214 12.38 8.98 11.13
C ARG A 214 12.72 10.36 11.69
N GLU A 215 13.33 11.24 10.89
CA GLU A 215 13.68 12.59 11.35
C GLU A 215 12.44 13.45 11.61
N MET A 216 11.41 13.30 10.76
CA MET A 216 10.11 13.93 11.01
C MET A 216 9.44 13.39 12.27
N ALA A 217 9.51 12.08 12.50
CA ALA A 217 8.98 11.45 13.71
C ALA A 217 9.73 11.93 14.97
N LEU A 218 11.06 12.04 14.91
CA LEU A 218 11.87 12.56 16.01
C LEU A 218 11.53 14.02 16.32
N THR A 219 11.37 14.85 15.28
CA THR A 219 10.94 16.25 15.43
C THR A 219 9.58 16.33 16.10
N SER A 220 8.63 15.48 15.70
CA SER A 220 7.29 15.42 16.29
C SER A 220 7.34 14.99 17.75
N PHE A 221 8.14 13.97 18.07
CA PHE A 221 8.37 13.51 19.44
C PHE A 221 8.94 14.60 20.34
N ARG A 222 9.95 15.35 19.87
CA ARG A 222 10.55 16.48 20.62
C ARG A 222 9.54 17.58 20.93
N LYS A 223 8.55 17.77 20.06
CA LYS A 223 7.45 18.73 20.23
C LYS A 223 6.27 18.18 21.04
N GLY A 224 6.35 16.97 21.59
CA GLY A 224 5.27 16.34 22.35
C GLY A 224 4.15 15.71 21.50
N ASN A 225 4.27 15.73 20.18
CA ASN A 225 3.28 15.19 19.24
C ASN A 225 3.49 13.69 19.05
N TYR A 226 3.14 12.92 20.08
CA TYR A 226 3.47 11.49 20.18
C TYR A 226 2.73 10.62 19.18
N ARG A 227 1.52 11.02 18.74
CA ARG A 227 0.76 10.25 17.73
C ARG A 227 1.36 10.44 16.35
N ALA A 228 1.64 11.67 15.95
CA ALA A 228 2.33 11.93 14.70
C ALA A 228 3.71 11.24 14.66
N ALA A 229 4.45 11.26 15.78
CA ALA A 229 5.71 10.52 15.91
C ALA A 229 5.51 9.01 15.72
N ASN A 230 4.48 8.43 16.35
CA ASN A 230 4.17 7.00 16.25
C ASN A 230 3.88 6.56 14.81
N GLU A 231 3.08 7.34 14.07
CA GLU A 231 2.77 7.04 12.67
C GLU A 231 4.00 7.13 11.78
N GLY A 232 4.81 8.17 11.95
CA GLY A 232 6.08 8.30 11.24
C GLY A 232 6.99 7.09 11.48
N ILE A 233 7.10 6.64 12.74
CA ILE A 233 7.87 5.43 13.08
C ILE A 233 7.32 4.19 12.38
N GLN A 234 5.99 3.99 12.36
CA GLN A 234 5.37 2.84 11.70
C GLN A 234 5.68 2.80 10.20
N VAL A 235 5.54 3.93 9.51
CA VAL A 235 5.86 4.04 8.08
C VAL A 235 7.35 3.80 7.82
N ALA A 236 8.23 4.38 8.64
CA ALA A 236 9.67 4.17 8.50
C ALA A 236 10.06 2.68 8.67
N PHE A 237 9.47 1.97 9.65
CA PHE A 237 9.65 0.53 9.80
C PHE A 237 9.18 -0.27 8.57
N GLU A 238 8.06 0.12 7.96
CA GLU A 238 7.58 -0.54 6.74
C GLU A 238 8.54 -0.38 5.58
N LEU A 239 9.11 0.81 5.39
CA LEU A 239 10.13 1.04 4.36
C LEU A 239 11.38 0.21 4.60
N VAL A 240 11.86 0.12 5.85
CA VAL A 240 12.99 -0.76 6.23
C VAL A 240 12.66 -2.23 5.96
N ARG A 241 11.47 -2.70 6.35
CA ARG A 241 11.06 -4.09 6.08
C ARG A 241 10.99 -4.37 4.57
N LYS A 242 10.52 -3.41 3.77
CA LYS A 242 10.44 -3.54 2.31
C LYS A 242 11.81 -3.51 1.65
N SER A 243 12.78 -2.76 2.17
CA SER A 243 14.16 -2.82 1.66
C SER A 243 14.78 -4.19 1.92
N LEU A 244 14.58 -4.75 3.12
CA LEU A 244 15.11 -6.07 3.50
C LEU A 244 14.43 -7.25 2.79
N LYS A 245 13.13 -7.15 2.45
CA LYS A 245 12.40 -8.22 1.73
C LYS A 245 12.80 -8.37 0.26
N ASN A 246 13.52 -7.41 -0.32
CA ASN A 246 13.93 -7.45 -1.73
C ASN A 246 15.22 -8.25 -1.97
N LEU A 247 15.72 -8.98 -0.97
CA LEU A 247 16.86 -9.85 -1.16
C LEU A 247 16.50 -11.00 -2.12
N PRO A 248 17.34 -11.29 -3.13
CA PRO A 248 17.23 -12.57 -3.81
C PRO A 248 17.38 -13.67 -2.76
N LYS A 249 16.48 -14.66 -2.78
CA LYS A 249 16.72 -15.90 -2.05
C LYS A 249 18.02 -16.47 -2.60
N LYS A 250 19.05 -16.55 -1.76
CA LYS A 250 20.26 -17.32 -2.06
C LYS A 250 19.89 -18.78 -2.24
#